data_AF-G0LGB1-F1
#
_entry.id   AF-G0LGB1-F1
#
_cell.length_a   1.000
_cell.length_b   1.000
_cell.length_c   1.000
_cell.angle_alpha   90.00
_cell.angle_beta   90.00
_cell.angle_gamma   90.00
#
_symmetry.space_group_name_H-M   'P 1'
#
loop_
_entity.id
_entity.type
_entity.pdbx_description
1 polymer ?
#
loop_
_entity_poly.entity_id
_entity_poly.type
_entity_poly.pdbx_seq_one_letter_code
_entity_poly.pdbx_strand_id
1 'polypeptide(L)'
;MSSERDNRNHAHTHSNHGHDHPDAPPLTEDIAPGTATDPDVGSETSSTLTVDGRVVSVAAGATILDALNAVDTEEYVPALCSYEREDQIGPRSECRTCMVETETHGIVPACSFPAEDGLTVQTDAEAAAEARDVNLDLVLSDHNLRCTACGKNGRCELQDAAIEQEVDEPRYGVLEDRDEYEPIDDSSPFIQIDRNKCILCNRCVEACNDVQVAGVLQMEGSGQDTRIGFQNDSPTMEDSTCVSCGHCATVCPTGSLVEKGIEDATTIPLPGFNQKNSVGKTIEGTGEDKEPMTQKKRQHSTDTNANANANAQTDGGTASVEHSNSNTEDKNNTNQTDDSGWKDISSGEWP
;
A
#
# COMPACT_ATOMS: atom_id res chain seq x y z
N MET A 1 54.57 2.60 67.11
CA MET A 1 55.88 3.29 67.03
C MET A 1 56.44 2.90 65.67
N SER A 2 56.20 3.75 64.65
CA SER A 2 57.19 4.71 64.11
C SER A 2 58.29 3.97 63.34
N SER A 3 58.64 4.29 62.10
CA SER A 3 58.63 5.59 61.42
C SER A 3 58.89 5.43 59.91
N GLU A 4 58.28 6.33 59.13
CA GLU A 4 58.84 7.12 58.01
C GLU A 4 59.71 6.44 56.94
N ARG A 5 59.22 6.41 55.70
CA ARG A 5 59.57 7.31 54.56
C ARG A 5 61.03 7.24 54.15
N ASP A 6 61.26 6.77 52.91
CA ASP A 6 62.04 7.60 52.00
C ASP A 6 61.65 7.41 50.53
N ASN A 7 61.72 8.53 49.83
CA ASN A 7 61.08 8.88 48.57
C ASN A 7 61.99 8.58 47.37
N ARG A 8 61.53 7.85 46.36
CA ARG A 8 62.05 7.96 44.99
C ARG A 8 60.92 7.92 43.97
N ASN A 9 60.64 9.09 43.43
CA ASN A 9 59.88 9.33 42.21
C ASN A 9 60.37 8.43 41.06
N HIS A 10 59.52 7.50 40.62
CA HIS A 10 59.49 7.04 39.24
C HIS A 10 58.08 7.26 38.71
N ALA A 11 57.97 8.26 37.83
CA ALA A 11 56.76 8.53 37.07
C ALA A 11 56.55 7.37 36.09
N HIS A 12 55.61 6.48 36.41
CA HIS A 12 55.06 5.54 35.45
C HIS A 12 53.80 6.15 34.85
N THR A 13 53.93 6.54 33.60
CA THR A 13 52.85 6.95 32.71
C THR A 13 51.83 5.81 32.60
N HIS A 14 50.59 6.06 33.03
CA HIS A 14 49.46 5.18 32.75
C HIS A 14 49.16 5.24 31.25
N SER A 15 49.48 4.17 30.51
CA SER A 15 48.97 4.01 29.15
C SER A 15 47.49 3.67 29.22
N ASN A 16 46.66 4.59 28.76
CA ASN A 16 45.24 4.36 28.51
C ASN A 16 45.13 3.35 27.35
N HIS A 17 44.79 2.09 27.63
CA HIS A 17 44.51 1.11 26.59
C HIS A 17 43.09 1.37 26.08
N GLY A 18 42.98 2.15 25.00
CA GLY A 18 41.80 2.18 24.18
C GLY A 18 41.58 0.80 23.58
N HIS A 19 40.39 0.25 23.77
CA HIS A 19 39.95 -0.92 23.02
C HIS A 19 39.59 -0.46 21.61
N ASP A 20 40.56 -0.50 20.70
CA ASP A 20 40.29 -0.45 19.26
C ASP A 20 39.55 -1.73 18.89
N HIS A 21 38.27 -1.62 18.54
CA HIS A 21 37.53 -2.68 17.84
C HIS A 21 37.99 -2.66 16.37
N PRO A 22 38.77 -3.65 15.87
CA PRO A 22 39.36 -3.56 14.53
C PRO A 22 38.40 -3.94 13.40
N ASP A 23 37.15 -4.32 13.70
CA ASP A 23 36.23 -4.93 12.71
C ASP A 23 34.89 -4.17 12.58
N ALA A 24 34.84 -2.88 12.90
CA ALA A 24 33.74 -2.04 12.42
C ALA A 24 34.10 -1.56 11.00
N PRO A 25 33.31 -1.88 9.95
CA PRO A 25 33.53 -1.27 8.65
C PRO A 25 33.52 0.25 8.82
N PRO A 26 34.42 0.98 8.15
CA PRO A 26 34.47 2.43 8.28
C PRO A 26 33.08 2.97 7.91
N LEU A 27 32.48 3.75 8.81
CA LEU A 27 31.32 4.56 8.49
C LEU A 27 31.77 5.55 7.43
N THR A 28 31.61 5.19 6.16
CA THR A 28 31.77 6.12 5.05
C THR A 28 30.71 7.18 5.23
N GLU A 29 31.11 8.44 5.14
CA GLU A 29 30.22 9.61 5.22
C GLU A 29 29.18 9.63 4.07
N ASP A 30 29.29 8.67 3.14
CA ASP A 30 28.45 8.44 1.97
C ASP A 30 27.62 7.15 2.08
N ILE A 31 26.96 6.88 3.22
CA ILE A 31 25.82 5.94 3.19
C ILE A 31 24.66 6.73 2.60
N ALA A 32 24.42 6.59 1.31
CA ALA A 32 23.17 7.03 0.69
C ALA A 32 22.03 6.28 1.41
N PRO A 33 21.12 6.96 2.12
CA PRO A 33 19.93 6.31 2.61
C PRO A 33 19.04 6.00 1.41
N GLY A 34 18.65 4.75 1.28
CA GLY A 34 17.66 4.36 0.29
C GLY A 34 18.23 3.92 -1.05
N THR A 35 17.62 2.93 -1.66
CA THR A 35 18.17 1.97 -2.60
C THR A 35 19.26 1.10 -1.97
N ALA A 36 18.93 -0.18 -1.74
CA ALA A 36 19.92 -1.21 -2.04
C ALA A 36 20.42 -0.90 -3.47
N THR A 37 21.74 -0.91 -3.69
CA THR A 37 22.50 -0.47 -4.88
C THR A 37 21.97 -0.94 -6.25
N ASP A 38 20.74 -0.60 -6.59
CA ASP A 38 20.11 -0.98 -7.84
C ASP A 38 20.51 0.07 -8.87
N PRO A 39 21.01 -0.37 -10.04
CA PRO A 39 21.43 0.55 -11.07
C PRO A 39 20.24 1.34 -11.60
N ASP A 40 20.51 2.57 -12.04
CA ASP A 40 19.53 3.34 -12.81
C ASP A 40 19.03 2.49 -13.99
N VAL A 41 17.70 2.45 -14.12
CA VAL A 41 16.99 1.64 -15.10
C VAL A 41 16.51 2.52 -16.24
N GLY A 42 16.91 2.21 -17.47
CA GLY A 42 16.48 2.96 -18.65
C GLY A 42 17.54 3.01 -19.74
N SER A 43 17.18 3.57 -20.89
CA SER A 43 18.11 3.74 -22.02
C SER A 43 19.03 4.96 -21.83
N GLU A 44 20.27 4.89 -22.31
CA GLU A 44 21.20 6.03 -22.26
C GLU A 44 20.86 7.13 -23.28
N THR A 45 20.10 6.78 -24.31
CA THR A 45 19.73 7.66 -25.43
C THR A 45 18.25 7.52 -25.74
N SER A 46 17.69 8.51 -26.44
CA SER A 46 16.39 8.33 -27.07
C SER A 46 16.43 7.16 -28.04
N SER A 47 15.39 6.34 -28.03
CA SER A 47 15.34 5.08 -28.79
C SER A 47 14.03 4.97 -29.55
N THR A 48 14.07 4.36 -30.73
CA THR A 48 12.88 3.96 -31.48
C THR A 48 12.77 2.45 -31.51
N LEU A 49 11.67 1.91 -31.00
CA LEU A 49 11.41 0.47 -30.90
C LEU A 49 10.04 0.12 -31.51
N THR A 50 9.82 -1.16 -31.75
CA THR A 50 8.55 -1.68 -32.27
C THR A 50 7.87 -2.51 -31.19
N VAL A 51 6.67 -2.11 -30.77
CA VAL A 51 5.84 -2.82 -29.77
C VAL A 51 4.60 -3.33 -30.50
N ASP A 52 4.41 -4.65 -30.54
CA ASP A 52 3.25 -5.29 -31.20
C ASP A 52 3.01 -4.77 -32.62
N GLY A 53 4.10 -4.59 -33.38
CA GLY A 53 4.11 -4.05 -34.74
C GLY A 53 3.95 -2.52 -34.87
N ARG A 54 3.76 -1.79 -33.75
CA ARG A 54 3.67 -0.33 -33.71
C ARG A 54 5.02 0.29 -33.39
N VAL A 55 5.46 1.25 -34.19
CA VAL A 55 6.72 1.97 -33.95
C VAL A 55 6.49 3.09 -32.94
N VAL A 56 7.31 3.14 -31.90
CA VAL A 56 7.28 4.14 -30.83
C VAL A 56 8.67 4.71 -30.59
N SER A 57 8.75 6.01 -30.34
CA SER A 57 9.99 6.69 -29.97
C SER A 57 9.86 7.19 -28.53
N VAL A 58 10.85 6.84 -27.70
CA VAL A 58 10.91 7.21 -26.29
C VAL A 58 12.17 8.03 -25.99
N ALA A 59 12.10 8.82 -24.92
CA ALA A 59 13.23 9.63 -24.47
C ALA A 59 14.35 8.76 -23.87
N ALA A 60 15.53 9.35 -23.70
CA ALA A 60 16.57 8.73 -22.87
C ALA A 60 16.04 8.54 -21.43
N GLY A 61 16.43 7.44 -20.80
CA GLY A 61 15.99 7.00 -19.47
C GLY A 61 14.75 6.11 -19.49
N ALA A 62 14.15 5.88 -20.66
CA ALA A 62 12.94 5.07 -20.76
C ALA A 62 13.21 3.56 -20.71
N THR A 63 12.25 2.81 -20.16
CA THR A 63 12.20 1.34 -20.26
C THR A 63 11.17 0.87 -21.27
N ILE A 64 11.14 -0.45 -21.51
CA ILE A 64 10.10 -1.05 -22.34
C ILE A 64 8.71 -0.69 -21.80
N LEU A 65 8.48 -0.70 -20.49
CA LEU A 65 7.18 -0.33 -19.91
C LEU A 65 6.76 1.11 -20.28
N ASP A 66 7.69 2.06 -20.32
CA ASP A 66 7.40 3.43 -20.76
C ASP A 66 6.98 3.46 -22.24
N ALA A 67 7.60 2.61 -23.07
CA ALA A 67 7.21 2.44 -24.47
C ALA A 67 5.83 1.77 -24.62
N LEU A 68 5.51 0.77 -23.78
CA LEU A 68 4.18 0.16 -23.73
C LEU A 68 3.12 1.21 -23.36
N ASN A 69 3.37 2.03 -22.33
CA ASN A 69 2.45 3.08 -21.89
C ASN A 69 2.25 4.20 -22.92
N ALA A 70 3.18 4.37 -23.86
CA ALA A 70 3.12 5.37 -24.91
C ALA A 70 2.33 4.92 -26.15
N VAL A 71 1.89 3.66 -26.21
CA VAL A 71 1.11 3.11 -27.32
C VAL A 71 -0.10 2.34 -26.80
N ASP A 72 -1.14 2.24 -27.62
CA ASP A 72 -2.22 1.29 -27.34
C ASP A 72 -1.72 -0.12 -27.66
N THR A 73 -1.47 -0.93 -26.64
CA THR A 73 -1.21 -2.37 -26.76
C THR A 73 -2.52 -3.15 -26.81
N GLU A 74 -2.49 -4.33 -27.42
CA GLU A 74 -3.68 -5.20 -27.45
C GLU A 74 -3.84 -5.94 -26.12
N GLU A 75 -2.72 -6.26 -25.50
CA GLU A 75 -2.63 -6.98 -24.23
C GLU A 75 -2.33 -6.01 -23.07
N TYR A 76 -2.95 -6.26 -21.92
CA TYR A 76 -2.64 -5.54 -20.68
C TYR A 76 -1.41 -6.16 -20.00
N VAL A 77 -0.35 -5.38 -19.81
CA VAL A 77 0.89 -5.82 -19.15
C VAL A 77 0.98 -5.22 -17.74
N PRO A 78 0.55 -5.93 -16.68
CA PRO A 78 0.55 -5.40 -15.32
C PRO A 78 1.97 -5.21 -14.76
N ALA A 79 2.26 -4.04 -14.19
CA ALA A 79 3.54 -3.75 -13.54
C ALA A 79 3.38 -3.43 -12.04
N LEU A 80 2.91 -4.43 -11.26
CA LEU A 80 2.45 -4.25 -9.87
C LEU A 80 3.49 -3.75 -8.86
N CYS A 81 4.79 -3.90 -9.14
CA CYS A 81 5.85 -3.32 -8.29
C CYS A 81 6.46 -2.05 -8.87
N SER A 82 6.11 -1.68 -10.10
CA SER A 82 6.55 -0.42 -10.70
C SER A 82 5.69 0.73 -10.22
N TYR A 83 6.29 1.77 -9.64
CA TYR A 83 5.59 3.02 -9.32
C TYR A 83 6.37 4.19 -9.91
N GLU A 84 5.69 5.32 -10.14
CA GLU A 84 6.18 6.50 -10.84
C GLU A 84 7.68 6.79 -10.58
N ARG A 85 8.45 6.93 -11.67
CA ARG A 85 9.90 7.19 -11.60
C ARG A 85 10.23 8.56 -11.01
N GLU A 86 9.36 9.54 -11.23
CA GLU A 86 9.54 10.90 -10.71
C GLU A 86 9.52 10.94 -9.18
N ASP A 87 8.83 9.97 -8.56
CA ASP A 87 8.77 9.78 -7.12
C ASP A 87 9.95 8.96 -6.57
N GLN A 88 10.96 8.59 -7.37
CA GLN A 88 12.16 7.83 -6.94
C GLN A 88 11.88 6.45 -6.29
N ILE A 89 10.65 5.93 -6.37
CA ILE A 89 10.32 4.58 -5.90
C ILE A 89 10.84 3.53 -6.89
N GLY A 90 10.75 3.86 -8.18
CA GLY A 90 11.34 3.11 -9.29
C GLY A 90 10.75 1.70 -9.50
N PRO A 91 11.03 1.07 -10.65
CA PRO A 91 10.67 -0.31 -10.89
C PRO A 91 11.71 -1.24 -10.27
N ARG A 92 11.22 -2.34 -9.72
CA ARG A 92 12.05 -3.27 -8.94
C ARG A 92 12.04 -4.72 -9.45
N SER A 93 11.13 -5.03 -10.38
CA SER A 93 11.05 -6.32 -11.05
C SER A 93 10.87 -7.54 -10.13
N GLU A 94 10.41 -7.41 -8.89
CA GLU A 94 10.10 -8.56 -8.02
C GLU A 94 8.80 -9.26 -8.40
N CYS A 95 7.74 -8.50 -8.71
CA CYS A 95 6.43 -9.11 -8.99
C CYS A 95 6.41 -9.91 -10.29
N ARG A 96 7.31 -9.60 -11.24
CA ARG A 96 7.45 -10.26 -12.55
C ARG A 96 6.14 -10.37 -13.34
N THR A 97 5.15 -9.52 -13.07
CA THR A 97 3.87 -9.52 -13.83
C THR A 97 3.99 -8.77 -15.16
N CYS A 98 5.09 -8.05 -15.39
CA CYS A 98 5.33 -7.23 -16.58
C CYS A 98 6.24 -7.90 -17.62
N MET A 99 6.27 -9.24 -17.68
CA MET A 99 7.13 -9.94 -18.63
C MET A 99 6.66 -9.72 -20.07
N VAL A 100 7.60 -9.49 -20.97
CA VAL A 100 7.40 -9.36 -22.41
C VAL A 100 8.49 -10.12 -23.15
N GLU A 101 8.23 -10.53 -24.39
CA GLU A 101 9.25 -11.15 -25.23
C GLU A 101 9.90 -10.11 -26.14
N THR A 102 11.21 -10.22 -26.29
CA THR A 102 12.00 -9.41 -27.22
C THR A 102 12.73 -10.31 -28.20
N GLU A 103 12.88 -9.84 -29.44
CA GLU A 103 13.55 -10.64 -30.49
C GLU A 103 15.02 -10.97 -30.15
N THR A 104 15.70 -10.08 -29.41
CA THR A 104 17.15 -10.20 -29.13
C THR A 104 17.46 -10.81 -27.77
N HIS A 105 16.66 -10.51 -26.74
CA HIS A 105 16.96 -10.88 -25.35
C HIS A 105 16.00 -11.94 -24.78
N GLY A 106 15.02 -12.39 -25.57
CA GLY A 106 13.98 -13.29 -25.10
C GLY A 106 13.07 -12.59 -24.10
N ILE A 107 12.65 -13.32 -23.07
CA ILE A 107 11.70 -12.84 -22.06
C ILE A 107 12.39 -11.94 -21.03
N VAL A 108 11.92 -10.70 -20.90
CA VAL A 108 12.49 -9.68 -20.01
C VAL A 108 11.38 -8.94 -19.24
N PRO A 109 11.67 -8.40 -18.04
CA PRO A 109 10.71 -7.56 -17.32
C PRO A 109 10.63 -6.16 -17.95
N ALA A 110 9.45 -5.78 -18.44
CA ALA A 110 9.29 -4.49 -19.13
C ALA A 110 9.60 -3.28 -18.24
N CYS A 111 9.30 -3.36 -16.93
CA CYS A 111 9.44 -2.22 -16.02
C CYS A 111 10.89 -1.76 -15.84
N SER A 112 11.86 -2.68 -15.80
CA SER A 112 13.27 -2.34 -15.58
C SER A 112 14.16 -2.49 -16.82
N PHE A 113 13.69 -3.15 -17.89
CA PHE A 113 14.53 -3.37 -19.07
C PHE A 113 14.63 -2.09 -19.94
N PRO A 114 15.85 -1.61 -20.27
CA PRO A 114 16.04 -0.41 -21.09
C PRO A 114 15.36 -0.45 -22.46
N ALA A 115 14.77 0.66 -22.90
CA ALA A 115 14.27 0.77 -24.27
C ALA A 115 15.45 0.94 -25.25
N GLU A 116 15.86 -0.13 -25.91
CA GLU A 116 16.96 -0.11 -26.88
C GLU A 116 16.47 0.30 -28.28
N ASP A 117 17.30 1.04 -29.03
CA ASP A 117 16.99 1.43 -30.40
C ASP A 117 16.94 0.21 -31.33
N GLY A 118 15.88 0.13 -32.13
CA GLY A 118 15.62 -0.99 -33.03
C GLY A 118 15.06 -2.25 -32.35
N LEU A 119 14.76 -2.22 -31.05
CA LEU A 119 14.22 -3.37 -30.34
C LEU A 119 12.80 -3.72 -30.83
N THR A 120 12.50 -5.01 -30.99
CA THR A 120 11.15 -5.52 -31.24
C THR A 120 10.63 -6.20 -29.98
N VAL A 121 9.48 -5.75 -29.49
CA VAL A 121 8.81 -6.25 -28.28
C VAL A 121 7.45 -6.83 -28.67
N GLN A 122 7.14 -8.02 -28.15
CA GLN A 122 5.85 -8.69 -28.30
C GLN A 122 5.26 -8.92 -26.91
N THR A 123 4.06 -8.36 -26.69
CA THR A 123 3.33 -8.51 -25.43
C THR A 123 2.50 -9.78 -25.41
N ASP A 124 1.96 -10.21 -26.55
CA ASP A 124 1.06 -11.37 -26.73
C ASP A 124 1.79 -12.70 -26.96
N ALA A 125 3.12 -12.68 -26.97
CA ALA A 125 3.90 -13.89 -27.18
C ALA A 125 3.59 -14.96 -26.12
N GLU A 126 3.34 -16.20 -26.56
CA GLU A 126 2.88 -17.31 -25.71
C GLU A 126 3.74 -17.48 -24.45
N ALA A 127 5.07 -17.41 -24.58
CA ALA A 127 5.97 -17.60 -23.46
C ALA A 127 5.97 -16.40 -22.49
N ALA A 128 5.71 -15.18 -22.98
CA ALA A 128 5.57 -14.00 -22.14
C ALA A 128 4.22 -14.00 -21.39
N ALA A 129 3.12 -14.34 -22.07
CA ALA A 129 1.80 -14.48 -21.47
C ALA A 129 1.82 -15.54 -20.35
N GLU A 130 2.31 -16.74 -20.64
CA GLU A 130 2.43 -17.81 -19.63
C GLU A 130 3.31 -17.38 -18.45
N ALA A 131 4.39 -16.65 -18.69
CA ALA A 131 5.22 -16.12 -17.61
C ALA A 131 4.43 -15.13 -16.73
N ARG A 132 3.61 -14.25 -17.30
CA ARG A 132 2.78 -13.32 -16.53
C ARG A 132 1.74 -14.10 -15.71
N ASP A 133 1.05 -15.06 -16.31
CA ASP A 133 0.05 -15.89 -15.64
C ASP A 133 0.65 -16.64 -14.45
N VAL A 134 1.80 -17.30 -14.65
CA VAL A 134 2.47 -18.06 -13.58
C VAL A 134 2.87 -17.14 -12.43
N ASN A 135 3.46 -15.98 -12.73
CA ASN A 135 3.86 -15.04 -11.69
C ASN A 135 2.65 -14.46 -10.94
N LEU A 136 1.57 -14.14 -11.66
CA LEU A 136 0.33 -13.66 -11.06
C LEU A 136 -0.31 -14.72 -10.16
N ASP A 137 -0.37 -15.97 -10.61
CA ASP A 137 -0.86 -17.08 -9.79
C ASP A 137 -0.06 -17.29 -8.52
N LEU A 138 1.28 -17.20 -8.61
CA LEU A 138 2.14 -17.31 -7.43
C LEU A 138 1.88 -16.18 -6.45
N VAL A 139 1.74 -14.95 -6.93
CA VAL A 139 1.38 -13.79 -6.11
C VAL A 139 0.01 -13.99 -5.44
N LEU A 140 -0.98 -14.48 -6.18
CA LEU A 140 -2.33 -14.72 -5.66
C LEU A 140 -2.38 -15.89 -4.66
N SER A 141 -1.51 -16.89 -4.83
CA SER A 141 -1.47 -18.07 -3.95
C SER A 141 -1.08 -17.75 -2.51
N ASP A 142 -0.21 -16.75 -2.35
CA ASP A 142 0.26 -16.25 -1.04
C ASP A 142 -0.58 -15.06 -0.53
N HIS A 143 -1.56 -14.59 -1.31
CA HIS A 143 -2.39 -13.44 -0.98
C HIS A 143 -3.71 -13.84 -0.31
N ASN A 144 -4.10 -13.13 0.75
CA ASN A 144 -5.42 -13.27 1.33
C ASN A 144 -6.52 -12.66 0.43
N LEU A 145 -7.15 -13.49 -0.41
CA LEU A 145 -8.21 -13.11 -1.36
C LEU A 145 -9.58 -12.76 -0.74
N ARG A 146 -9.64 -12.27 0.51
CA ARG A 146 -10.87 -11.71 1.09
C ARG A 146 -11.17 -10.31 0.56
N CYS A 147 -11.35 -10.19 -0.75
CA CYS A 147 -11.53 -8.90 -1.43
C CYS A 147 -12.79 -8.16 -0.98
N THR A 148 -13.89 -8.86 -0.69
CA THR A 148 -15.17 -8.23 -0.29
C THR A 148 -15.12 -7.41 0.99
N ALA A 149 -14.10 -7.60 1.82
CA ALA A 149 -13.89 -6.84 3.04
C ALA A 149 -12.52 -6.14 3.06
N CYS A 150 -11.88 -6.00 1.90
CA CYS A 150 -10.59 -5.34 1.75
C CYS A 150 -10.76 -3.85 1.43
N GLY A 151 -10.00 -2.97 2.11
CA GLY A 151 -10.13 -1.50 2.00
C GLY A 151 -9.63 -0.91 0.69
N LYS A 152 -9.00 -1.76 -0.11
CA LYS A 152 -8.55 -1.46 -1.46
C LYS A 152 -9.49 -2.04 -2.53
N ASN A 153 -10.56 -2.77 -2.15
CA ASN A 153 -11.51 -3.34 -3.11
C ASN A 153 -12.08 -2.26 -4.05
N GLY A 154 -12.08 -2.56 -5.35
CA GLY A 154 -12.49 -1.63 -6.41
C GLY A 154 -11.46 -0.57 -6.79
N ARG A 155 -10.26 -0.60 -6.21
CA ARG A 155 -9.12 0.27 -6.53
C ARG A 155 -7.77 -0.43 -6.29
N CYS A 156 -7.76 -1.76 -6.40
CA CYS A 156 -6.63 -2.61 -6.08
C CYS A 156 -5.97 -3.06 -7.39
N GLU A 157 -4.72 -2.67 -7.62
CA GLU A 157 -4.00 -2.98 -8.87
C GLU A 157 -3.86 -4.50 -9.07
N LEU A 158 -3.69 -5.27 -7.99
CA LEU A 158 -3.66 -6.74 -8.07
C LEU A 158 -5.01 -7.32 -8.50
N GLN A 159 -6.12 -6.71 -8.08
CA GLN A 159 -7.45 -7.14 -8.45
C GLN A 159 -7.70 -6.86 -9.93
N ASP A 160 -7.31 -5.66 -10.39
CA ASP A 160 -7.41 -5.27 -11.79
C ASP A 160 -6.57 -6.21 -12.67
N ALA A 161 -5.33 -6.50 -12.27
CA ALA A 161 -4.47 -7.45 -12.98
C ALA A 161 -5.06 -8.87 -13.07
N ALA A 162 -5.69 -9.36 -11.99
CA ALA A 162 -6.35 -10.66 -11.99
C ALA A 162 -7.59 -10.70 -12.89
N ILE A 163 -8.35 -9.61 -12.98
CA ILE A 163 -9.53 -9.51 -13.84
C ILE A 163 -9.11 -9.46 -15.32
N GLU A 164 -8.12 -8.62 -15.64
CA GLU A 164 -7.63 -8.44 -17.02
C GLU A 164 -6.97 -9.72 -17.57
N GLN A 165 -6.35 -10.53 -16.71
CA GLN A 165 -5.78 -11.83 -17.07
C GLN A 165 -6.78 -12.99 -16.88
N GLU A 166 -8.07 -12.69 -16.71
CA GLU A 166 -9.16 -13.66 -16.64
C GLU A 166 -8.94 -14.79 -15.60
N VAL A 167 -8.34 -14.47 -14.46
CA VAL A 167 -8.06 -15.46 -13.41
C VAL A 167 -9.35 -15.85 -12.68
N ASP A 168 -9.81 -17.08 -12.93
CA ASP A 168 -10.95 -17.69 -12.22
C ASP A 168 -10.54 -18.21 -10.82
N GLU A 169 -9.48 -19.01 -10.77
CA GLU A 169 -8.91 -19.57 -9.53
C GLU A 169 -7.39 -19.72 -9.66
N PRO A 170 -6.59 -19.36 -8.62
CA PRO A 170 -5.15 -19.49 -8.71
C PRO A 170 -4.70 -20.95 -8.84
N ARG A 171 -3.86 -21.26 -9.84
CA ARG A 171 -3.43 -22.63 -10.15
C ARG A 171 -2.71 -23.35 -9.00
N TYR A 172 -2.00 -22.58 -8.18
CA TYR A 172 -1.22 -23.11 -7.06
C TYR A 172 -2.00 -23.19 -5.74
N GLY A 173 -3.32 -22.99 -5.81
CA GLY A 173 -4.17 -22.85 -4.63
C GLY A 173 -4.01 -21.47 -4.00
N VAL A 174 -4.73 -21.28 -2.90
CA VAL A 174 -4.63 -20.11 -2.02
C VAL A 174 -4.23 -20.62 -0.66
N LEU A 175 -3.53 -19.83 0.15
CA LEU A 175 -3.16 -20.17 1.55
C LEU A 175 -4.22 -21.07 2.22
N GLU A 176 -3.95 -22.39 2.21
CA GLU A 176 -4.93 -23.43 2.55
C GLU A 176 -5.17 -23.44 4.08
N ASP A 177 -4.13 -23.12 4.86
CA ASP A 177 -4.13 -23.08 6.32
C ASP A 177 -4.38 -21.66 6.86
N ARG A 178 -5.65 -21.26 6.80
CA ARG A 178 -6.16 -19.96 7.26
C ARG A 178 -6.03 -19.70 8.77
N ASP A 179 -5.56 -20.68 9.54
CA ASP A 179 -5.27 -20.53 10.97
C ASP A 179 -3.87 -19.92 11.21
N GLU A 180 -3.04 -19.79 10.16
CA GLU A 180 -1.65 -19.30 10.23
C GLU A 180 -1.49 -17.81 9.87
N TYR A 181 -2.58 -17.08 9.59
CA TYR A 181 -2.47 -15.67 9.24
C TYR A 181 -1.75 -14.86 10.31
N GLU A 182 -0.85 -14.00 9.84
CA GLU A 182 -0.18 -13.04 10.69
C GLU A 182 -1.21 -12.07 11.30
N PRO A 183 -1.01 -11.67 12.57
CA PRO A 183 -1.83 -10.64 13.16
C PRO A 183 -1.79 -9.34 12.37
N ILE A 184 -2.94 -8.69 12.25
CA ILE A 184 -3.05 -7.35 11.66
C ILE A 184 -2.44 -6.36 12.65
N ASP A 185 -1.52 -5.54 12.18
CA ASP A 185 -0.99 -4.43 12.96
C ASP A 185 -1.94 -3.23 12.81
N ASP A 186 -2.74 -3.01 13.85
CA ASP A 186 -3.70 -1.92 13.99
C ASP A 186 -3.22 -0.91 15.05
N SER A 187 -1.93 -0.91 15.38
CA SER A 187 -1.35 -0.11 16.47
C SER A 187 -1.29 1.38 16.15
N SER A 188 -0.96 1.75 14.92
CA SER A 188 -0.89 3.15 14.51
C SER A 188 -2.27 3.80 14.50
N PRO A 189 -2.42 5.07 14.90
CA PRO A 189 -3.71 5.78 14.86
C PRO A 189 -4.21 6.10 13.45
N PHE A 190 -3.36 5.97 12.41
CA PHE A 190 -3.71 6.38 11.04
C PHE A 190 -3.49 5.32 9.98
N ILE A 191 -2.68 4.29 10.24
CA ILE A 191 -2.33 3.27 9.24
C ILE A 191 -2.60 1.89 9.84
N GLN A 192 -3.28 1.04 9.09
CA GLN A 192 -3.43 -0.39 9.39
C GLN A 192 -2.56 -1.20 8.42
N ILE A 193 -1.89 -2.23 8.93
CA ILE A 193 -1.06 -3.14 8.12
C ILE A 193 -1.56 -4.58 8.22
N ASP A 194 -1.94 -5.14 7.08
CA ASP A 194 -2.33 -6.55 6.92
C ASP A 194 -1.32 -7.25 6.01
N ARG A 195 -0.29 -7.84 6.60
CA ARG A 195 0.83 -8.47 5.87
C ARG A 195 0.39 -9.64 5.00
N ASN A 196 -0.74 -10.28 5.35
CA ASN A 196 -1.35 -11.35 4.57
C ASN A 196 -1.89 -10.89 3.21
N LYS A 197 -1.95 -9.59 2.95
CA LYS A 197 -2.30 -9.00 1.65
C LYS A 197 -1.08 -8.39 0.95
N CYS A 198 0.11 -8.52 1.51
CA CYS A 198 1.33 -8.02 0.89
C CYS A 198 1.72 -8.93 -0.28
N ILE A 199 2.28 -8.33 -1.33
CA ILE A 199 2.86 -9.07 -2.48
C ILE A 199 4.38 -8.88 -2.55
N LEU A 200 4.97 -8.38 -1.46
CA LEU A 200 6.41 -8.13 -1.32
C LEU A 200 7.01 -7.26 -2.45
N CYS A 201 6.20 -6.33 -3.00
CA CYS A 201 6.59 -5.45 -4.11
C CYS A 201 7.56 -4.32 -3.75
N ASN A 202 7.92 -4.20 -2.47
CA ASN A 202 8.85 -3.21 -1.93
C ASN A 202 8.50 -1.71 -2.10
N ARG A 203 7.46 -1.33 -2.88
CA ARG A 203 7.04 0.07 -3.11
C ARG A 203 6.92 0.89 -1.82
N CYS A 204 6.31 0.32 -0.78
CA CYS A 204 6.11 1.01 0.50
C CYS A 204 7.41 1.30 1.26
N VAL A 205 8.41 0.43 1.12
CA VAL A 205 9.72 0.58 1.77
C VAL A 205 10.48 1.72 1.10
N GLU A 206 10.53 1.76 -0.22
CA GLU A 206 11.18 2.84 -0.99
C GLU A 206 10.49 4.18 -0.75
N ALA A 207 9.16 4.20 -0.82
CA ALA A 207 8.37 5.37 -0.44
C ALA A 207 8.76 5.89 0.95
N CYS A 208 8.95 5.00 1.92
CA CYS A 208 9.30 5.38 3.28
C CYS A 208 10.75 5.87 3.42
N ASN A 209 11.69 5.24 2.72
CA ASN A 209 13.12 5.38 2.98
C ASN A 209 13.80 6.37 2.04
N ASP A 210 13.32 6.47 0.81
CA ASP A 210 14.01 7.19 -0.27
C ASP A 210 13.29 8.50 -0.54
N VAL A 211 11.95 8.44 -0.56
CA VAL A 211 11.11 9.62 -0.82
C VAL A 211 10.89 10.43 0.45
N GLN A 212 10.42 9.77 1.50
CA GLN A 212 10.14 10.43 2.77
C GLN A 212 11.37 10.54 3.66
N VAL A 213 12.44 9.79 3.36
CA VAL A 213 13.69 9.74 4.15
C VAL A 213 13.41 9.45 5.63
N ALA A 214 12.37 8.64 5.90
CA ALA A 214 11.94 8.31 7.25
C ALA A 214 12.69 7.09 7.80
N GLY A 215 13.09 6.14 6.94
CA GLY A 215 13.91 4.99 7.36
C GLY A 215 13.19 4.02 8.29
N VAL A 216 11.86 3.89 8.16
CA VAL A 216 11.02 3.14 9.12
C VAL A 216 10.69 1.74 8.61
N LEU A 217 10.26 1.62 7.36
CA LEU A 217 9.86 0.34 6.80
C LEU A 217 11.07 -0.40 6.23
N GLN A 218 11.08 -1.72 6.35
CA GLN A 218 12.09 -2.57 5.75
C GLN A 218 11.49 -3.92 5.32
N MET A 219 12.19 -4.64 4.44
CA MET A 219 11.95 -6.06 4.24
C MET A 219 12.71 -6.83 5.31
N GLU A 220 12.04 -7.70 6.05
CA GLU A 220 12.65 -8.56 7.06
C GLU A 220 12.37 -10.03 6.79
N GLY A 221 13.21 -10.92 7.31
CA GLY A 221 13.10 -12.36 7.11
C GLY A 221 13.75 -12.85 5.82
N SER A 222 13.48 -14.12 5.48
CA SER A 222 14.02 -14.76 4.28
C SER A 222 13.13 -15.92 3.84
N GLY A 223 13.05 -16.19 2.53
CA GLY A 223 12.21 -17.26 2.01
C GLY A 223 10.74 -17.00 2.33
N GLN A 224 10.06 -17.97 2.94
CA GLN A 224 8.64 -17.89 3.30
C GLN A 224 8.37 -16.94 4.49
N ASP A 225 9.39 -16.61 5.29
CA ASP A 225 9.26 -15.69 6.43
C ASP A 225 9.46 -14.22 6.01
N THR A 226 9.56 -13.94 4.71
CA THR A 226 9.81 -12.59 4.20
C THR A 226 8.58 -11.73 4.35
N ARG A 227 8.68 -10.63 5.09
CA ARG A 227 7.56 -9.74 5.35
C ARG A 227 8.02 -8.30 5.48
N ILE A 228 7.06 -7.38 5.46
CA ILE A 228 7.34 -6.00 5.85
C ILE A 228 7.68 -5.99 7.35
N GLY A 229 8.63 -5.17 7.73
CA GLY A 229 9.07 -4.96 9.09
C GLY A 229 9.32 -3.50 9.39
N PHE A 230 9.80 -3.26 10.60
CA PHE A 230 10.13 -1.94 11.10
C PHE A 230 11.59 -1.88 11.53
N GLN A 231 12.18 -0.69 11.47
CA GLN A 231 13.50 -0.39 12.00
C GLN A 231 13.66 -0.87 13.45
N ASN A 232 14.89 -1.27 13.79
CA ASN A 232 15.27 -1.82 15.10
C ASN A 232 14.42 -3.02 15.55
N ASP A 233 13.88 -3.78 14.60
CA ASP A 233 13.01 -4.94 14.88
C ASP A 233 11.81 -4.59 15.78
N SER A 234 11.30 -3.37 15.64
CA SER A 234 10.13 -2.91 16.40
C SER A 234 8.94 -3.83 16.09
N PRO A 235 8.19 -4.31 17.10
CA PRO A 235 7.18 -5.33 16.87
C PRO A 235 5.91 -4.78 16.18
N THR A 236 5.67 -3.47 16.29
CA THR A 236 4.50 -2.79 15.71
C THR A 236 4.89 -1.44 15.11
N MET A 237 4.02 -0.87 14.28
CA MET A 237 4.21 0.47 13.73
C MET A 237 4.20 1.54 14.84
N GLU A 238 3.38 1.39 15.88
CA GLU A 238 3.36 2.32 17.02
C GLU A 238 4.67 2.33 17.80
N ASP A 239 5.31 1.16 17.96
CA ASP A 239 6.61 1.04 18.66
C ASP A 239 7.78 1.60 17.83
N SER A 240 7.56 1.81 16.54
CA SER A 240 8.54 2.37 15.62
C SER A 240 8.61 3.91 15.69
N THR A 241 9.56 4.51 14.99
CA THR A 241 9.64 5.97 14.78
C THR A 241 8.71 6.49 13.67
N CYS A 242 7.71 5.72 13.25
CA CYS A 242 6.75 6.13 12.22
C CYS A 242 5.97 7.38 12.63
N VAL A 243 5.98 8.41 11.76
CA VAL A 243 5.16 9.62 11.94
C VAL A 243 3.79 9.51 11.26
N SER A 244 3.48 8.37 10.64
CA SER A 244 2.22 8.10 9.93
C SER A 244 1.90 9.10 8.81
N CYS A 245 2.89 9.39 7.94
CA CYS A 245 2.69 10.30 6.79
C CYS A 245 1.79 9.73 5.67
N GLY A 246 1.45 8.44 5.72
CA GLY A 246 0.50 7.80 4.80
C GLY A 246 1.06 7.41 3.42
N HIS A 247 2.25 7.88 3.04
CA HIS A 247 2.79 7.64 1.68
C HIS A 247 2.90 6.14 1.34
N CYS A 248 3.29 5.30 2.31
CA CYS A 248 3.33 3.85 2.14
C CYS A 248 1.96 3.21 1.83
N ALA A 249 0.86 3.76 2.35
CA ALA A 249 -0.51 3.30 2.05
C ALA A 249 -0.99 3.79 0.67
N THR A 250 -0.56 4.97 0.25
CA THR A 250 -0.86 5.52 -1.07
C THR A 250 -0.26 4.67 -2.19
N VAL A 251 1.03 4.32 -2.08
CA VAL A 251 1.76 3.60 -3.14
C VAL A 251 1.51 2.08 -3.12
N CYS A 252 0.88 1.56 -2.06
CA CYS A 252 0.62 0.12 -1.94
C CYS A 252 -0.37 -0.33 -3.02
N PRO A 253 0.00 -1.30 -3.90
CA PRO A 253 -0.86 -1.79 -4.98
C PRO A 253 -2.03 -2.64 -4.48
N THR A 254 -1.97 -3.07 -3.21
CA THR A 254 -2.95 -3.96 -2.58
C THR A 254 -3.55 -3.35 -1.32
N GLY A 255 -4.35 -4.14 -0.59
CA GLY A 255 -4.87 -3.77 0.73
C GLY A 255 -3.93 -4.07 1.91
N SER A 256 -2.63 -4.24 1.66
CA SER A 256 -1.65 -4.52 2.72
C SER A 256 -1.44 -3.33 3.66
N LEU A 257 -1.33 -2.11 3.12
CA LEU A 257 -1.27 -0.89 3.90
C LEU A 257 -2.43 0.02 3.52
N VAL A 258 -3.26 0.39 4.49
CA VAL A 258 -4.44 1.23 4.29
C VAL A 258 -4.52 2.33 5.36
N GLU A 259 -5.01 3.51 4.97
CA GLU A 259 -5.32 4.59 5.91
C GLU A 259 -6.58 4.27 6.69
N LYS A 260 -6.52 4.49 8.02
CA LYS A 260 -7.64 4.30 8.95
C LYS A 260 -8.82 5.21 8.62
N GLY A 261 -10.03 4.65 8.65
CA GLY A 261 -11.27 5.28 8.23
C GLY A 261 -11.54 5.22 6.71
N ILE A 262 -10.58 4.84 5.87
CA ILE A 262 -10.81 4.60 4.43
C ILE A 262 -10.99 3.12 4.14
N GLU A 263 -10.46 2.24 5.00
CA GLU A 263 -10.73 0.82 4.97
C GLU A 263 -12.25 0.57 4.94
N ASP A 264 -13.06 1.27 5.71
CA ASP A 264 -14.51 1.07 5.71
C ASP A 264 -15.27 1.80 4.59
N ALA A 265 -14.60 2.66 3.79
CA ALA A 265 -15.28 3.56 2.85
C ALA A 265 -15.76 2.88 1.56
N THR A 266 -15.12 1.78 1.14
CA THR A 266 -15.51 0.99 -0.04
C THR A 266 -16.29 -0.28 0.30
N THR A 267 -16.39 -0.61 1.59
CA THR A 267 -17.18 -1.73 2.08
C THR A 267 -18.61 -1.25 2.31
N ILE A 268 -19.59 -1.86 1.63
CA ILE A 268 -21.00 -1.69 2.03
C ILE A 268 -21.06 -2.11 3.51
N PRO A 269 -21.50 -1.24 4.45
CA PRO A 269 -21.56 -1.57 5.87
C PRO A 269 -22.69 -2.58 6.08
N LEU A 270 -22.40 -3.85 5.74
CA LEU A 270 -23.26 -4.98 6.04
C LEU A 270 -22.99 -5.34 7.52
N PRO A 271 -24.02 -5.46 8.35
CA PRO A 271 -23.86 -5.90 9.74
C PRO A 271 -23.06 -7.21 9.78
N GLY A 272 -21.85 -7.17 10.36
CA GLY A 272 -20.93 -8.32 10.45
C GLY A 272 -19.81 -8.38 9.41
N PHE A 273 -19.73 -7.43 8.48
CA PHE A 273 -18.61 -7.27 7.55
C PHE A 273 -17.92 -5.91 7.79
N ASN A 274 -16.97 -5.88 8.73
CA ASN A 274 -15.99 -4.81 8.87
C ASN A 274 -14.65 -5.30 8.31
N GLN A 275 -13.72 -4.41 7.98
CA GLN A 275 -12.35 -4.78 7.56
C GLN A 275 -11.62 -5.65 8.60
N LYS A 276 -12.06 -5.56 9.86
CA LYS A 276 -11.62 -6.40 10.98
C LYS A 276 -12.04 -7.87 10.86
N ASN A 277 -12.69 -8.28 9.76
CA ASN A 277 -12.96 -9.67 9.42
C ASN A 277 -11.88 -10.30 8.53
N SER A 278 -10.73 -9.65 8.29
CA SER A 278 -9.49 -10.37 8.03
C SER A 278 -9.30 -11.38 9.18
N VAL A 279 -9.02 -12.65 8.87
CA VAL A 279 -9.04 -13.77 9.86
C VAL A 279 -7.92 -13.65 10.90
N GLY A 280 -7.04 -12.67 10.77
CA GLY A 280 -5.92 -12.47 11.70
C GLY A 280 -6.38 -11.95 13.06
N LYS A 281 -5.65 -12.33 14.10
CA LYS A 281 -5.67 -11.62 15.39
C LYS A 281 -5.28 -10.16 15.13
N THR A 282 -5.80 -9.22 15.91
CA THR A 282 -5.43 -7.80 15.76
C THR A 282 -4.51 -7.39 16.90
N ILE A 283 -3.44 -6.67 16.57
CA ILE A 283 -2.60 -5.97 17.54
C ILE A 283 -3.13 -4.55 17.62
N GLU A 284 -3.83 -4.23 18.71
CA GLU A 284 -4.34 -2.89 18.98
C GLU A 284 -3.30 -2.07 19.74
N GLY A 285 -3.18 -0.78 19.42
CA GLY A 285 -2.29 0.13 20.13
C GLY A 285 -2.78 0.39 21.56
N THR A 286 -1.86 0.73 22.46
CA THR A 286 -2.26 1.15 23.82
C THR A 286 -2.85 2.55 23.74
N GLY A 287 -4.16 2.65 23.49
CA GLY A 287 -4.87 3.90 23.31
C GLY A 287 -4.71 4.86 24.49
N GLU A 288 -3.75 5.77 24.40
CA GLU A 288 -3.95 7.12 24.87
C GLU A 288 -4.52 7.89 23.67
N ASP A 289 -5.81 8.21 23.74
CA ASP A 289 -6.50 9.05 22.76
C ASP A 289 -5.74 10.38 22.61
N LYS A 290 -4.81 10.46 21.65
CA LYS A 290 -4.14 11.71 21.31
C LYS A 290 -5.17 12.58 20.61
N GLU A 291 -5.71 13.54 21.37
CA GLU A 291 -6.62 14.56 20.83
C GLU A 291 -6.07 15.10 19.50
N PRO A 292 -6.94 15.34 18.50
CA PRO A 292 -6.50 15.78 17.19
C PRO A 292 -5.66 17.05 17.32
N MET A 293 -4.41 16.98 16.85
CA MET A 293 -3.51 18.13 16.78
C MET A 293 -4.04 19.10 15.72
N THR A 294 -4.94 19.99 16.13
CA THR A 294 -5.13 21.38 15.70
C THR A 294 -6.58 21.78 16.01
N GLN A 295 -6.77 22.62 17.02
CA GLN A 295 -8.05 23.27 17.23
C GLN A 295 -8.33 24.21 16.06
N LYS A 296 -9.32 23.86 15.24
CA LYS A 296 -9.86 24.72 14.18
C LYS A 296 -10.31 26.04 14.83
N LYS A 297 -9.52 27.10 14.67
CA LYS A 297 -9.83 28.44 15.16
C LYS A 297 -11.08 28.93 14.43
N ARG A 298 -12.27 28.67 14.99
CA ARG A 298 -13.54 29.20 14.49
C ARG A 298 -13.44 30.72 14.51
N GLN A 299 -13.42 31.32 13.32
CA GLN A 299 -13.52 32.75 13.17
C GLN A 299 -14.84 33.24 13.77
N HIS A 300 -14.71 34.29 14.57
CA HIS A 300 -15.80 35.03 15.18
C HIS A 300 -16.61 35.73 14.07
N SER A 301 -17.84 35.28 13.79
CA SER A 301 -18.80 36.05 13.01
C SER A 301 -20.02 36.37 13.88
N THR A 302 -19.98 37.58 14.42
CA THR A 302 -21.10 38.47 14.76
C THR A 302 -22.50 37.87 14.94
N ASP A 303 -22.97 37.93 16.19
CA ASP A 303 -24.38 37.98 16.56
C ASP A 303 -25.10 39.13 15.82
N THR A 304 -26.29 38.88 15.25
CA THR A 304 -27.56 39.29 15.91
C THR A 304 -28.81 38.97 15.08
N ASN A 305 -29.71 38.25 15.76
CA ASN A 305 -31.18 38.34 15.80
C ASN A 305 -32.05 38.11 14.55
N ALA A 306 -32.70 36.95 14.57
CA ALA A 306 -34.08 36.77 14.16
C ALA A 306 -35.04 37.35 15.22
N ASN A 307 -36.14 38.01 14.80
CA ASN A 307 -37.46 37.72 15.36
C ASN A 307 -38.61 38.35 14.55
N ALA A 308 -39.54 37.53 14.09
CA ALA A 308 -40.91 37.90 13.79
C ALA A 308 -41.84 36.70 14.06
N ASN A 309 -42.99 37.01 14.65
CA ASN A 309 -44.09 36.15 15.12
C ASN A 309 -43.86 35.43 16.45
N ALA A 310 -44.83 35.35 17.35
CA ALA A 310 -46.08 36.07 17.62
C ALA A 310 -46.56 35.49 18.97
N ASN A 311 -47.27 36.32 19.75
CA ASN A 311 -48.26 36.00 20.80
C ASN A 311 -48.52 34.54 21.15
N ALA A 312 -48.90 34.16 22.37
CA ALA A 312 -49.10 34.75 23.69
C ALA A 312 -49.83 33.64 24.46
N GLN A 313 -49.66 33.58 25.79
CA GLN A 313 -50.56 32.91 26.75
C GLN A 313 -50.64 31.37 26.68
N THR A 314 -50.79 30.60 27.74
CA THR A 314 -50.66 30.71 29.21
C THR A 314 -50.84 29.26 29.70
N ASP A 315 -50.22 28.96 30.83
CA ASP A 315 -50.65 27.96 31.82
C ASP A 315 -50.60 26.46 31.50
N GLY A 316 -49.75 25.77 32.28
CA GLY A 316 -50.31 24.86 33.28
C GLY A 316 -49.96 23.37 33.16
N GLY A 317 -49.21 22.87 34.15
CA GLY A 317 -49.39 21.55 34.76
C GLY A 317 -48.80 20.35 33.99
N THR A 318 -47.62 19.86 34.36
CA THR A 318 -47.41 18.75 35.32
C THR A 318 -47.88 17.35 34.89
N ALA A 319 -46.93 16.42 35.06
CA ALA A 319 -47.09 15.00 35.36
C ALA A 319 -47.18 14.00 34.18
N SER A 320 -46.01 13.47 33.83
CA SER A 320 -45.55 12.09 34.09
C SER A 320 -46.48 10.87 33.86
N VAL A 321 -45.81 9.80 33.42
CA VAL A 321 -46.12 8.34 33.60
C VAL A 321 -46.92 7.70 32.46
N GLU A 322 -46.25 7.07 31.48
CA GLU A 322 -45.83 5.65 31.36
C GLU A 322 -46.87 4.77 30.62
N HIS A 323 -46.35 3.64 30.11
CA HIS A 323 -47.01 2.44 29.56
C HIS A 323 -47.36 2.51 28.07
N SER A 324 -46.52 1.93 27.21
CA SER A 324 -46.50 0.51 26.84
C SER A 324 -47.81 0.03 26.22
N ASN A 325 -47.79 -0.27 24.92
CA ASN A 325 -47.88 -1.64 24.44
C ASN A 325 -47.94 -1.71 22.91
N SER A 326 -47.22 -2.71 22.41
CA SER A 326 -47.55 -3.57 21.27
C SER A 326 -48.88 -3.33 20.57
N ASN A 327 -48.84 -3.31 19.24
CA ASN A 327 -49.73 -4.20 18.48
C ASN A 327 -49.14 -4.55 17.11
N THR A 328 -49.20 -5.85 16.89
CA THR A 328 -48.98 -6.64 15.68
C THR A 328 -50.10 -6.46 14.65
N GLU A 329 -49.83 -7.02 13.46
CA GLU A 329 -50.73 -7.57 12.44
C GLU A 329 -51.13 -6.71 11.22
N ASP A 330 -50.56 -7.15 10.09
CA ASP A 330 -51.20 -7.57 8.85
C ASP A 330 -52.09 -6.60 8.06
N LYS A 331 -51.76 -6.41 6.78
CA LYS A 331 -52.35 -7.18 5.66
C LYS A 331 -51.91 -6.62 4.29
N ASN A 332 -51.49 -7.55 3.44
CA ASN A 332 -51.69 -7.64 1.99
C ASN A 332 -52.06 -6.36 1.22
N ASN A 333 -51.24 -6.03 0.22
CA ASN A 333 -51.78 -5.78 -1.11
C ASN A 333 -50.81 -6.21 -2.22
N THR A 334 -51.13 -7.33 -2.85
CA THR A 334 -50.68 -7.69 -4.20
C THR A 334 -51.32 -6.72 -5.20
N ASN A 335 -50.54 -6.14 -6.11
CA ASN A 335 -51.06 -5.89 -7.44
C ASN A 335 -49.98 -6.04 -8.52
N GLN A 336 -50.44 -6.64 -9.60
CA GLN A 336 -49.75 -7.15 -10.77
C GLN A 336 -49.03 -6.09 -11.61
N THR A 337 -47.88 -6.54 -12.13
CA THR A 337 -47.30 -6.36 -13.48
C THR A 337 -47.87 -5.28 -14.39
N ASP A 338 -46.99 -4.41 -14.90
CA ASP A 338 -47.05 -3.85 -16.25
C ASP A 338 -45.62 -3.79 -16.83
N ASP A 339 -45.38 -4.59 -17.87
CA ASP A 339 -44.24 -4.50 -18.77
C ASP A 339 -44.35 -3.23 -19.64
N SER A 340 -43.33 -2.36 -19.63
CA SER A 340 -43.03 -1.53 -20.80
C SER A 340 -41.63 -0.92 -20.76
N GLY A 341 -40.76 -1.43 -21.63
CA GLY A 341 -39.94 -0.58 -22.49
C GLY A 341 -38.59 -0.10 -21.95
N TRP A 342 -37.56 -0.91 -22.13
CA TRP A 342 -36.19 -0.41 -22.32
C TRP A 342 -36.15 0.53 -23.54
N LYS A 343 -35.59 1.73 -23.34
CA LYS A 343 -35.05 2.58 -24.40
C LYS A 343 -33.70 3.11 -23.98
N ASP A 344 -32.70 2.76 -24.79
CA ASP A 344 -31.39 3.40 -24.91
C ASP A 344 -31.51 4.92 -24.97
N ILE A 345 -30.62 5.61 -24.25
CA ILE A 345 -30.19 6.97 -24.59
C ILE A 345 -28.68 7.01 -24.43
N SER A 346 -27.99 6.84 -25.56
CA SER A 346 -26.62 7.27 -25.79
C SER A 346 -26.57 8.79 -26.00
N SER A 347 -25.38 9.35 -25.76
CA SER A 347 -24.92 10.71 -26.11
C SER A 347 -25.43 11.90 -25.30
N GLY A 348 -24.50 12.57 -24.60
CA GLY A 348 -24.71 13.86 -23.97
C GLY A 348 -23.45 14.34 -23.25
N GLU A 349 -22.74 15.26 -23.89
CA GLU A 349 -21.57 16.01 -23.39
C GLU A 349 -21.81 16.62 -22.00
N TRP A 350 -20.80 16.56 -21.13
CA TRP A 350 -20.81 17.19 -19.81
C TRP A 350 -20.13 18.58 -19.85
N PRO A 351 -20.65 19.57 -19.11
CA PRO A 351 -20.10 20.92 -19.02
C PRO A 351 -18.81 21.02 -18.21
#